data_AF-A0A1X7U8F3-F1
#
_entry.id   AF-A0A1X7U8F3-F1
#
_cell.length_a   1.000
_cell.length_b   1.000
_cell.length_c   1.000
_cell.angle_alpha   90.00
_cell.angle_beta   90.00
_cell.angle_gamma   90.00
#
_symmetry.space_group_name_H-M   'P 1'
#
loop_
_entity.id
_entity.type
_entity.pdbx_description
1 polymer ?
#
loop_
_entity_poly.entity_id
_entity_poly.type
_entity_poly.pdbx_seq_one_letter_code
_entity_poly.pdbx_strand_id
1 'polypeptide(L)'
;MNILSANWSIGSVYFNYKGSHSIVLLAVCDAQYKFILFDIGGAGRQSDGGTLSNSQFVRALESEILSIPDNCPLPGTTHPSLPYVVVGDEAFPL
;
A
#
# COMPACT_ATOMS: atom_id res chain seq x y z
N MET A 1 -10.61 -2.52 16.12
CA MET A 1 -9.71 -1.84 15.17
C MET A 1 -9.32 -0.51 15.81
N ASN A 2 -8.11 -0.41 16.36
CA ASN A 2 -7.66 0.82 17.00
C ASN A 2 -7.18 1.77 15.91
N ILE A 3 -7.83 2.91 15.78
CA ILE A 3 -7.41 3.97 14.86
C ILE A 3 -6.24 4.68 15.55
N LEU A 4 -5.05 4.62 14.94
CA LEU A 4 -3.92 5.43 15.40
C LEU A 4 -4.22 6.90 15.06
N SER A 5 -4.41 7.72 16.09
CA SER A 5 -4.57 9.17 15.96
C SER A 5 -3.26 9.88 16.22
N ALA A 6 -2.87 10.82 15.36
CA ALA A 6 -1.73 11.69 15.61
C ALA A 6 -2.03 12.67 16.77
N ASN A 7 -1.01 13.09 17.51
CA ASN A 7 -1.13 14.06 18.60
C ASN A 7 -1.60 15.43 18.07
N TRP A 8 -2.50 16.09 18.81
CA TRP A 8 -3.07 17.43 18.50
C TRP A 8 -2.03 18.53 18.29
N SER A 9 -0.80 18.36 18.79
CA SER A 9 0.30 19.31 18.64
C SER A 9 1.02 19.23 17.28
N ILE A 10 0.70 18.22 16.45
CA ILE A 10 1.26 18.04 15.11
C ILE A 10 0.28 18.73 14.16
N GLY A 11 0.74 19.77 13.44
CA GLY A 11 -0.12 20.68 12.66
C GLY A 11 -1.02 20.02 11.59
N SER A 12 -1.63 20.86 10.75
CA SER A 12 -2.72 20.49 9.80
C SER A 12 -2.44 19.35 8.80
N VAL A 13 -1.21 18.85 8.75
CA VAL A 13 -0.76 17.73 7.90
C VAL A 13 -1.55 16.45 8.19
N TYR A 14 -1.76 16.10 9.47
CA TYR A 14 -2.52 14.90 9.84
C TYR A 14 -4.02 15.16 10.00
N PHE A 15 -4.45 16.42 9.91
CA PHE A 15 -5.84 16.79 10.04
C PHE A 15 -6.58 16.48 8.73
N ASN A 16 -7.40 15.44 8.76
CA ASN A 16 -8.15 14.96 7.61
C ASN A 16 -9.41 15.82 7.36
N TYR A 17 -10.06 15.57 6.22
CA TYR A 17 -11.25 16.30 5.79
C TYR A 17 -12.49 16.05 6.67
N LYS A 18 -12.48 15.02 7.54
CA LYS A 18 -13.54 14.73 8.52
C LYS A 18 -13.34 15.49 9.84
N GLY A 19 -12.35 16.38 9.92
CA GLY A 19 -12.13 17.22 11.10
C GLY A 19 -11.41 16.49 12.24
N SER A 20 -10.68 15.41 11.96
CA SER A 20 -9.91 14.65 12.95
C SER A 20 -8.46 14.43 12.51
N HIS A 21 -7.57 14.14 13.46
CA HIS A 21 -6.20 13.76 13.14
C HIS A 21 -6.12 12.26 12.85
N SER A 22 -5.63 11.86 11.68
CA SER A 22 -5.45 10.45 11.31
C SER A 22 -4.11 10.17 10.66
N ILE A 23 -3.66 8.93 10.84
CA ILE A 23 -2.50 8.36 10.17
C ILE A 23 -3.02 7.34 9.15
N VAL A 24 -2.46 7.36 7.95
CA VAL A 24 -2.78 6.40 6.89
C VAL A 24 -1.97 5.12 7.09
N LEU A 25 -2.64 3.99 6.90
CA LEU A 25 -2.06 2.67 6.83
C LEU A 25 -2.30 2.14 5.40
N LEU A 26 -1.22 1.92 4.67
CA LEU A 26 -1.22 1.20 3.40
C LEU A 26 -0.85 -0.25 3.70
N ALA A 27 -1.66 -1.20 3.25
CA ALA A 27 -1.40 -2.62 3.44
C ALA A 27 -1.46 -3.35 2.10
N VAL A 28 -0.56 -4.33 1.93
CA VAL A 28 -0.56 -5.22 0.78
C VAL A 28 -0.92 -6.61 1.26
N CYS A 29 -1.84 -7.25 0.54
CA CYS A 29 -2.24 -8.63 0.78
C CYS A 29 -1.81 -9.52 -0.37
N ASP A 30 -1.52 -10.79 -0.07
CA ASP A 30 -1.43 -11.83 -1.09
C ASP A 30 -2.81 -12.23 -1.63
N ALA A 31 -2.83 -13.09 -2.64
CA ALA A 31 -4.05 -13.64 -3.24
C ALA A 31 -4.89 -14.52 -2.28
N GLN A 32 -4.36 -14.86 -1.10
CA GLN A 32 -5.07 -15.58 -0.03
C GLN A 32 -5.61 -14.65 1.06
N TYR A 33 -5.65 -13.33 0.79
CA TYR A 33 -6.10 -12.29 1.72
C TYR A 33 -5.26 -12.20 3.00
N LYS A 34 -3.99 -12.63 2.96
CA LYS A 34 -3.06 -12.46 4.08
C LYS A 34 -2.27 -11.18 3.88
N PHE A 35 -2.24 -10.33 4.90
CA PHE A 35 -1.37 -9.15 4.90
C PHE A 35 0.10 -9.58 4.89
N ILE A 36 0.85 -9.10 3.90
CA ILE A 36 2.28 -9.40 3.73
C ILE A 36 3.16 -8.17 3.97
N LEU A 37 2.59 -6.97 3.89
CA LEU A 37 3.32 -5.71 4.13
C LEU A 37 2.38 -4.66 4.70
N PHE A 38 2.92 -3.84 5.61
CA PHE A 38 2.28 -2.64 6.13
C PHE A 38 3.25 -1.47 5.99
N ASP A 39 2.74 -0.35 5.48
CA ASP A 39 3.38 0.95 5.51
C ASP A 39 2.49 1.90 6.31
N ILE A 40 3.03 2.40 7.44
CA ILE A 40 2.29 3.15 8.45
C ILE A 40 3.01 4.49 8.65
N GLY A 41 2.24 5.58 8.62
CA GLY A 41 2.79 6.91 8.89
C GLY A 41 2.40 7.97 7.87
N GLY A 42 1.65 7.59 6.82
CA GLY A 42 1.13 8.55 5.85
C GLY A 42 0.21 9.59 6.51
N ALA A 43 0.21 10.81 5.99
CA ALA A 43 -0.60 11.88 6.53
C ALA A 43 -2.08 11.65 6.21
N GLY A 44 -2.98 11.76 7.19
CA GLY A 44 -4.42 11.49 7.02
C GLY A 44 -5.15 12.31 5.96
N ARG A 45 -4.57 13.41 5.49
CA ARG A 45 -5.10 14.28 4.44
C ARG A 45 -4.62 13.90 3.03
N GLN A 46 -3.64 13.00 2.93
CA GLN A 46 -3.03 12.60 1.67
C GLN A 46 -4.03 11.79 0.83
N SER A 47 -4.06 12.01 -0.48
CA SER A 47 -4.85 11.18 -1.39
C SER A 47 -4.30 9.76 -1.46
N ASP A 48 -5.08 8.82 -2.00
CA ASP A 48 -4.66 7.44 -2.20
C ASP A 48 -3.40 7.38 -3.08
N GLY A 49 -3.41 8.06 -4.23
CA GLY A 49 -2.23 8.14 -5.09
C GLY A 49 -1.04 8.81 -4.42
N GLY A 50 -1.26 9.89 -3.66
CA GLY A 50 -0.18 10.51 -2.90
C GLY A 50 0.40 9.58 -1.83
N THR A 51 -0.44 8.79 -1.17
CA THR A 51 -0.04 7.81 -0.16
C THR A 51 0.83 6.73 -0.80
N LEU A 52 0.39 6.20 -1.94
CA LEU A 52 1.12 5.17 -2.66
C LEU A 52 2.48 5.68 -3.16
N SER A 53 2.53 6.85 -3.84
CA SER A 53 3.78 7.41 -4.36
C SER A 53 4.80 7.76 -3.26
N ASN A 54 4.34 8.05 -2.05
CA ASN A 54 5.21 8.33 -0.91
C ASN A 54 5.53 7.10 -0.06
N SER A 55 4.96 5.94 -0.37
CA SER A 55 5.15 4.70 0.39
C SER A 55 6.55 4.10 0.21
N GLN A 56 7.07 3.47 1.26
CA GLN A 56 8.23 2.58 1.19
C GLN A 56 7.93 1.36 0.31
N PHE A 57 6.66 0.95 0.21
CA PHE A 57 6.25 -0.15 -0.65
C PHE A 57 6.60 0.10 -2.12
N VAL A 58 6.16 1.23 -2.70
CA VAL A 58 6.46 1.55 -4.11
C VAL A 58 7.96 1.71 -4.32
N ARG A 59 8.67 2.39 -3.40
CA ARG A 59 10.13 2.51 -3.51
C ARG A 59 10.83 1.15 -3.49
N ALA A 60 10.36 0.22 -2.67
CA ALA A 60 10.90 -1.14 -2.59
C ALA A 60 10.58 -1.97 -3.85
N LEU A 61 9.39 -1.78 -4.41
CA LEU A 61 8.95 -2.40 -5.65
C LEU A 61 9.78 -1.92 -6.85
N GLU A 62 9.93 -0.60 -7.01
CA GLU A 62 10.71 0.04 -8.08
C GLU A 62 12.21 -0.25 -7.98
N SER A 63 12.73 -0.42 -6.76
CA SER A 63 14.14 -0.74 -6.53
C SER A 63 14.44 -2.24 -6.62
N GLU A 64 13.47 -3.08 -6.97
CA GLU A 64 13.60 -4.54 -7.08
C GLU A 64 14.14 -5.22 -5.80
N ILE A 65 13.91 -4.61 -4.63
CA ILE A 65 14.35 -5.17 -3.34
C ILE A 65 13.28 -6.04 -2.68
N LEU A 66 12.04 -6.01 -3.19
CA LEU A 66 11.01 -6.96 -2.80
C LEU A 66 11.33 -8.33 -3.38
N SER A 67 11.38 -9.36 -2.54
CA SER A 67 11.59 -10.75 -2.97
C SER A 67 10.32 -11.33 -3.61
N ILE A 68 9.97 -10.83 -4.79
CA ILE A 68 8.83 -11.30 -5.60
C ILE A 68 9.19 -12.67 -6.19
N PRO A 69 8.30 -13.67 -6.11
CA PRO A 69 8.56 -14.99 -6.70
C PRO A 69 8.72 -14.94 -8.22
N ASP A 70 9.46 -15.90 -8.77
CA ASP A 70 9.62 -16.07 -10.22
C ASP A 70 8.28 -16.34 -10.92
N ASN A 71 8.20 -15.99 -12.20
CA ASN A 71 7.03 -16.21 -13.03
C ASN A 71 6.58 -17.68 -13.02
N CYS A 72 5.28 -17.92 -12.88
CA CYS A 72 4.71 -19.27 -12.87
C CYS A 72 3.46 -19.37 -13.77
N PRO A 73 3.15 -20.56 -14.32
CA PRO A 73 1.90 -20.77 -15.03
C PRO A 73 0.69 -20.60 -14.11
N LEU A 74 -0.46 -20.30 -14.71
CA LEU A 74 -1.73 -20.28 -13.97
C LEU A 74 -2.13 -21.70 -13.53
N PRO A 75 -2.96 -21.83 -12.49
CA PRO A 75 -3.49 -23.13 -12.08
C PRO A 75 -4.15 -23.85 -13.26
N GLY A 76 -3.70 -25.08 -13.55
CA GLY A 76 -4.22 -25.89 -14.65
C GLY A 76 -3.57 -25.63 -16.02
N THR A 77 -2.55 -24.77 -16.11
CA THR A 77 -1.78 -24.55 -17.34
C THR A 77 -0.30 -24.92 -17.14
N THR A 78 0.40 -25.19 -18.24
CA THR A 78 1.85 -25.42 -18.26
C THR A 78 2.63 -24.24 -18.82
N HIS A 79 2.01 -23.44 -19.70
CA HIS A 79 2.57 -22.21 -20.28
C HIS A 79 1.45 -21.26 -20.72
N PRO A 80 1.74 -19.94 -20.85
CA PRO A 80 3.00 -19.28 -20.50
C PRO A 80 3.15 -19.09 -18.97
N SER A 81 4.39 -18.92 -18.52
CA SER A 81 4.66 -18.44 -17.15
C SER A 81 4.35 -16.94 -17.09
N LEU A 82 3.51 -16.53 -16.15
CA LEU A 82 3.09 -15.13 -15.98
C LEU A 82 3.76 -14.51 -14.75
N PRO A 83 4.02 -13.20 -14.77
CA PRO A 83 4.53 -12.49 -13.62
C PRO A 83 3.45 -12.34 -12.54
N TYR A 84 3.90 -12.12 -11.31
CA TYR A 84 3.04 -11.62 -10.24
C TYR A 84 2.75 -10.15 -10.46
N VAL A 85 1.49 -9.74 -10.23
CA VAL A 85 1.05 -8.36 -10.41
C VAL A 85 0.43 -7.84 -9.12
N VAL A 86 0.60 -6.55 -8.86
CA VAL A 86 -0.09 -5.84 -7.78
C VAL A 86 -1.38 -5.28 -8.36
N VAL A 87 -2.50 -5.51 -7.67
CA VAL A 87 -3.79 -4.93 -8.01
C VAL A 87 -4.15 -3.92 -6.93
N GLY A 88 -4.58 -2.74 -7.35
CA GLY A 88 -4.94 -1.64 -6.46
C GLY A 88 -6.23 -0.96 -6.87
N ASP A 89 -6.62 0.02 -6.06
CA ASP A 89 -7.74 0.91 -6.36
C ASP A 89 -7.42 1.81 -7.57
N GLU A 90 -8.44 2.28 -8.29
CA GLU A 90 -8.29 3.20 -9.43
C GLU A 90 -7.60 4.51 -9.04
N ALA A 91 -7.76 4.96 -7.79
CA ALA A 91 -7.11 6.17 -7.28
C ALA A 91 -5.60 6.02 -7.06
N PHE A 92 -5.06 4.80 -7.17
CA PHE A 92 -3.63 4.55 -7.15
C PHE A 92 -3.03 4.67 -8.56
N PRO A 93 -1.96 5.46 -8.76
CA PRO A 93 -1.27 5.57 -10.04
C PRO A 93 -0.34 4.36 -10.24
N LEU A 94 -0.91 3.17 -10.43
CA LEU A 94 -0.21 1.90 -10.67
C LEU A 94 -0.08 1.59 -12.17
#